data_AF-A0A3R7EHT1-F1
#
_entry.id   AF-A0A3R7EHT1-F1
#
_cell.length_a   1.000
_cell.length_b   1.000
_cell.length_c   1.000
_cell.angle_alpha   90.00
_cell.angle_beta   90.00
_cell.angle_gamma   90.00
#
_symmetry.space_group_name_H-M   'P 1'
#
loop_
_entity.id
_entity.type
_entity.pdbx_description
1 polymer ?
#
loop_
_entity_poly.entity_id
_entity_poly.type
_entity_poly.pdbx_seq_one_letter_code
_entity_poly.pdbx_strand_id
1 'polypeptide(L)'
;MTKKQTSFYVPMARYSAERASMSITVSRCMELCRIPVECAGEGKIRTITSDGYEGERRRMAAKMRSEAGKEMYKKRKETVEWPFGNIKQNLKFRELLTRGIEKVRVEHNLVCTAHNLKVIWGKLERNVPIISMIRTLVAYSASKVGNFLRVHATINFKCPC
;
A
#
# COMPACT_ATOMS: atom_id res chain seq x y z
N MET A 1 20.24 -13.89 6.99
CA MET A 1 19.36 -12.71 6.78
C MET A 1 18.17 -13.09 5.91
N THR A 2 17.14 -13.70 6.50
CA THR A 2 15.93 -14.10 5.79
C THR A 2 15.00 -12.89 5.69
N LYS A 3 14.81 -12.38 4.47
CA LYS A 3 13.81 -11.33 4.19
C LYS A 3 12.43 -11.89 4.49
N LYS A 4 11.91 -11.67 5.70
CA LYS A 4 10.48 -11.82 5.99
C LYS A 4 9.77 -10.77 5.16
N GLN A 5 9.34 -11.14 3.96
CA GLN A 5 8.35 -10.41 3.19
C GLN A 5 7.08 -10.35 4.05
N THR A 6 6.89 -9.28 4.81
CA THR A 6 5.57 -8.88 5.31
C THR A 6 4.78 -8.38 4.10
N SER A 7 4.23 -9.35 3.37
CA SER A 7 3.21 -9.19 2.35
C SER A 7 1.97 -8.58 3.01
N PHE A 8 1.98 -7.25 3.16
CA PHE A 8 0.77 -6.46 3.34
C PHE A 8 0.10 -6.30 1.97
N TYR A 9 -0.20 -7.43 1.33
CA TYR A 9 -1.08 -7.53 0.17
C TYR A 9 -2.16 -8.56 0.53
N VAL A 10 -2.85 -8.30 1.63
CA VAL A 10 -4.19 -8.83 1.82
C VAL A 10 -5.10 -7.64 1.59
N PRO A 11 -5.98 -7.66 0.58
CA PRO A 11 -7.06 -6.68 0.49
C PRO A 11 -7.86 -6.83 1.79
N MET A 12 -7.58 -5.96 2.76
CA MET A 12 -8.33 -5.90 4.01
C MET A 12 -9.82 -5.64 3.75
N ALA A 13 -10.23 -5.34 2.52
CA ALA A 13 -11.60 -5.15 2.09
C ALA A 13 -12.50 -6.41 2.11
N ARG A 14 -11.97 -7.64 2.27
CA ARG A 14 -12.83 -8.86 2.27
C ARG A 14 -12.45 -9.94 3.28
N TYR A 15 -11.99 -9.59 4.47
CA TYR A 15 -12.00 -10.56 5.57
C TYR A 15 -13.42 -10.60 6.16
N SER A 16 -14.37 -11.14 5.39
CA SER A 16 -15.62 -11.66 5.95
C SER A 16 -15.20 -12.90 6.76
N ALA A 17 -15.60 -12.96 8.03
CA ALA A 17 -15.35 -14.08 8.92
C ALA A 17 -16.16 -15.34 8.53
N GLU A 18 -16.42 -15.55 7.25
CA GLU A 18 -16.85 -16.83 6.74
C GLU A 18 -15.61 -17.71 6.70
N ARG A 19 -15.57 -18.71 7.59
CA ARG A 19 -14.64 -19.84 7.50
C ARG A 19 -14.67 -20.32 6.05
N ALA A 20 -13.65 -19.97 5.28
CA ALA A 20 -13.48 -20.45 3.92
C ALA A 20 -13.59 -21.97 3.99
N SER A 21 -14.67 -22.52 3.43
CA SER A 21 -14.98 -23.94 3.48
C SER A 21 -13.79 -24.69 2.90
N MET A 22 -13.02 -25.34 3.77
CA MET A 22 -11.91 -26.20 3.37
C MET A 22 -12.52 -27.38 2.64
N SER A 23 -12.45 -27.38 1.32
CA SER A 23 -12.89 -28.54 0.54
C SER A 23 -11.71 -29.52 0.46
N ILE A 24 -11.95 -30.73 0.96
CA ILE A 24 -11.02 -31.84 0.84
C ILE A 24 -11.43 -32.62 -0.40
N THR A 25 -10.61 -32.57 -1.44
CA THR A 25 -10.78 -33.46 -2.60
C THR A 25 -9.81 -34.61 -2.46
N VAL A 26 -10.35 -35.83 -2.36
CA VAL A 26 -9.57 -37.06 -2.44
C VAL A 26 -9.53 -37.48 -3.90
N SER A 27 -8.43 -37.22 -4.59
CA SER A 27 -8.24 -37.73 -5.95
C SER A 27 -7.60 -39.12 -5.87
N ARG A 28 -8.31 -40.13 -6.37
CA ARG A 28 -7.71 -41.45 -6.62
C ARG A 28 -6.90 -41.35 -7.90
N CYS A 29 -5.59 -41.60 -7.81
CA CYS A 29 -4.75 -41.62 -9.01
C CYS A 29 -5.24 -42.72 -9.96
N MET A 30 -5.62 -42.34 -11.19
CA MET A 30 -5.98 -43.27 -12.26
C MET A 30 -4.76 -44.07 -12.75
N GLU A 31 -5.02 -45.23 -13.36
CA GLU A 31 -4.00 -46.17 -13.83
C GLU A 31 -3.06 -45.61 -14.89
N LEU A 32 -3.47 -44.57 -15.62
CA LEU A 32 -2.67 -43.88 -16.64
C LEU A 32 -1.73 -42.79 -16.08
N CYS A 33 -1.61 -42.64 -14.76
CA CYS A 33 -0.72 -41.66 -14.16
C CYS A 33 0.75 -42.13 -14.23
N ARG A 34 1.64 -41.31 -14.81
CA ARG A 34 3.07 -41.64 -14.97
C ARG A 34 3.91 -41.50 -13.69
N ILE A 35 3.39 -40.82 -12.65
CA ILE A 35 4.11 -40.51 -11.40
C ILE A 35 3.27 -40.71 -10.12
N PRO A 36 2.63 -41.88 -9.92
CA PRO A 36 1.75 -42.10 -8.77
C PRO A 36 2.51 -42.12 -7.43
N VAL A 37 3.73 -42.69 -7.43
CA VAL A 37 4.57 -42.81 -6.22
C VAL A 37 5.06 -41.44 -5.74
N GLU A 38 5.51 -40.58 -6.65
CA GLU A 38 6.00 -39.23 -6.30
C GLU A 38 4.86 -38.27 -5.90
N CYS A 39 3.67 -38.44 -6.47
CA CYS A 39 2.54 -37.53 -6.25
C CYS A 39 1.70 -37.90 -5.01
N ALA A 40 1.35 -39.18 -4.86
CA ALA A 40 0.39 -39.65 -3.86
C ALA A 40 1.00 -40.66 -2.86
N GLY A 41 2.29 -40.96 -2.98
CA GLY A 41 2.96 -41.96 -2.14
C GLY A 41 2.49 -43.39 -2.41
N GLU A 42 2.91 -44.31 -1.54
CA GLU A 42 2.58 -45.75 -1.64
C GLU A 42 1.06 -46.02 -1.57
N GLY A 43 0.33 -45.19 -0.82
CA GLY A 43 -1.12 -45.32 -0.66
C GLY A 43 -1.95 -44.91 -1.88
N LYS A 44 -1.34 -44.32 -2.93
CA LYS A 44 -2.03 -43.82 -4.15
C LYS A 44 -3.22 -42.88 -3.87
N ILE A 45 -3.24 -42.25 -2.69
CA ILE A 45 -4.29 -41.34 -2.23
C ILE A 45 -3.63 -40.03 -1.82
N ARG A 46 -4.03 -38.92 -2.45
CA ARG A 46 -3.60 -37.57 -2.08
C ARG A 46 -4.80 -36.75 -1.63
N THR A 47 -4.71 -36.18 -0.44
CA THR A 47 -5.66 -35.20 0.08
C THR A 47 -5.21 -33.81 -0.39
N ILE A 48 -5.99 -33.17 -1.25
CA ILE A 48 -5.73 -31.79 -1.66
C ILE A 48 -6.66 -30.88 -0.85
N THR A 49 -6.08 -30.00 -0.05
CA THR A 49 -6.80 -28.96 0.67
C THR A 49 -6.85 -27.70 -0.19
N SER A 50 -8.06 -27.28 -0.55
CA SER A 50 -8.29 -25.99 -1.20
C SER A 50 -8.84 -24.99 -0.20
N ASP A 51 -8.32 -23.75 -0.24
CA ASP A 51 -8.98 -22.63 0.42
C ASP A 51 -10.24 -22.21 -0.34
N GLY A 52 -11.13 -21.47 0.32
CA GLY A 52 -12.35 -20.93 -0.32
C GLY A 52 -12.09 -19.88 -1.40
N TYR A 53 -10.82 -19.51 -1.65
CA TYR A 53 -10.41 -18.51 -2.63
C TYR A 53 -9.75 -19.11 -3.87
N GLU A 54 -9.76 -20.44 -4.02
CA GLU A 54 -9.09 -21.12 -5.13
C GLU A 54 -9.69 -20.72 -6.49
N GLY A 55 -10.99 -20.43 -6.54
CA GLY A 55 -11.66 -19.91 -7.74
C GLY A 55 -11.07 -18.58 -8.21
N GLU A 56 -10.85 -17.64 -7.29
CA GLU A 56 -10.21 -16.33 -7.54
C GLU A 56 -8.77 -16.52 -8.01
N ARG A 57 -8.02 -17.42 -7.37
CA ARG A 57 -6.64 -17.73 -7.77
C ARG A 57 -6.58 -18.28 -9.20
N ARG A 58 -7.47 -19.22 -9.54
CA ARG A 58 -7.58 -19.75 -10.90
C ARG A 58 -7.96 -18.68 -11.92
N ARG A 59 -8.92 -17.80 -11.59
CA ARG A 59 -9.30 -16.65 -12.44
C ARG A 59 -8.13 -15.71 -12.68
N MET A 60 -7.38 -15.37 -11.64
CA MET A 60 -6.20 -14.52 -11.73
C MET A 60 -5.10 -15.19 -12.58
N ALA A 61 -4.86 -16.49 -12.36
CA ALA A 61 -3.90 -17.26 -13.15
C ALA A 61 -4.27 -17.30 -14.63
N ALA A 62 -5.55 -17.54 -14.96
CA ALA A 62 -6.05 -17.51 -16.33
C ALA A 62 -5.84 -16.12 -16.98
N LYS A 63 -6.16 -15.04 -16.25
CA LYS A 63 -5.92 -13.66 -16.73
C LYS A 63 -4.43 -13.40 -17.02
N MET A 64 -3.52 -13.90 -16.19
CA MET A 64 -2.07 -13.73 -16.39
C MET A 64 -1.47 -14.55 -17.52
N ARG A 65 -2.20 -15.53 -18.08
CA ARG A 65 -1.72 -16.26 -19.26
C ARG A 65 -1.77 -15.40 -20.53
N SER A 66 -2.66 -14.41 -20.58
CA SER A 66 -2.79 -13.51 -21.71
C SER A 66 -1.76 -12.37 -21.68
N GLU A 67 -1.24 -11.97 -22.83
CA GLU A 67 -0.33 -10.82 -22.95
C GLU A 67 -0.99 -9.51 -22.52
N ALA A 68 -2.26 -9.30 -22.91
CA ALA A 68 -3.06 -8.15 -22.46
C ALA A 68 -3.19 -8.09 -20.92
N GLY A 69 -3.38 -9.24 -20.27
CA GLY A 69 -3.44 -9.35 -18.81
C GLY A 69 -2.10 -9.00 -18.14
N LYS A 70 -0.98 -9.48 -18.70
CA LYS A 70 0.37 -9.15 -18.23
C LYS A 70 0.66 -7.65 -18.38
N GLU A 71 0.32 -7.06 -19.53
CA GLU A 71 0.55 -5.64 -19.79
C GLU A 71 -0.25 -4.75 -18.84
N MET A 72 -1.52 -5.08 -18.61
CA MET A 72 -2.33 -4.40 -17.60
C MET A 72 -1.78 -4.58 -16.19
N TYR A 73 -1.19 -5.73 -15.86
CA TYR A 73 -0.60 -5.97 -14.56
C TYR A 73 0.69 -5.18 -14.33
N LYS A 74 1.49 -4.89 -15.37
CA LYS A 74 2.70 -4.06 -15.24
C LYS A 74 2.40 -2.68 -14.67
N LYS A 75 1.23 -2.10 -15.01
CA LYS A 75 0.76 -0.80 -14.49
C LYS A 75 0.62 -0.76 -12.96
N ARG A 76 0.58 -1.93 -12.29
CA ARG A 76 0.49 -2.03 -10.83
C ARG A 76 1.70 -1.42 -10.12
N LYS A 77 2.89 -1.50 -10.74
CA LYS A 77 4.13 -0.95 -10.18
C LYS A 77 4.03 0.55 -9.93
N GLU A 78 3.39 1.26 -10.84
CA GLU A 78 3.25 2.72 -10.76
C GLU A 78 2.05 3.13 -9.91
N THR A 79 0.96 2.38 -9.97
CA THR A 79 -0.32 2.77 -9.37
C THR A 79 -0.48 2.30 -7.93
N VAL A 80 -0.20 1.03 -7.66
CA VAL A 80 -0.53 0.38 -6.38
C VAL A 80 0.70 0.23 -5.50
N GLU A 81 1.86 -0.09 -6.07
CA GLU A 81 3.07 -0.31 -5.28
C GLU A 81 3.65 1.00 -4.73
N TRP A 82 3.52 2.11 -5.48
CA TRP A 82 3.99 3.43 -5.06
C TRP A 82 3.34 3.93 -3.75
N PRO A 83 1.99 3.95 -3.59
CA PRO A 83 1.35 4.33 -2.34
C PRO A 83 1.81 3.50 -1.14
N PHE A 84 1.90 2.17 -1.31
CA PHE A 84 2.33 1.27 -0.25
C PHE A 84 3.79 1.49 0.14
N GLY A 85 4.68 1.70 -0.83
CA GLY A 85 6.07 2.05 -0.60
C GLY A 85 6.18 3.35 0.18
N ASN A 86 5.44 4.38 -0.24
CA ASN A 86 5.44 5.68 0.42
C ASN A 86 4.93 5.59 1.87
N ILE A 87 3.81 4.89 2.11
CA ILE A 87 3.25 4.72 3.46
C ILE A 87 4.24 3.98 4.38
N LYS A 88 4.86 2.90 3.90
CA LYS A 88 5.74 2.07 4.74
C LYS A 88 7.14 2.64 4.95
N GLN A 89 7.72 3.28 3.92
CA GLN A 89 9.12 3.71 3.93
C GLN A 89 9.24 5.20 4.25
N ASN A 90 8.44 6.05 3.59
CA ASN A 90 8.54 7.50 3.76
C ASN A 90 7.74 8.00 4.96
N LEU A 91 6.51 7.48 5.16
CA LEU A 91 5.68 7.81 6.31
C LEU A 91 5.98 6.93 7.54
N LYS A 92 6.85 5.92 7.40
CA LYS A 92 7.26 4.98 8.46
C LYS A 92 6.09 4.26 9.15
N PHE A 93 4.93 4.18 8.51
CA PHE A 93 3.77 3.46 9.03
C PHE A 93 3.94 1.96 8.81
N ARG A 94 4.55 1.28 9.79
CA ARG A 94 4.88 -0.16 9.74
C ARG A 94 4.13 -0.99 10.79
N GLU A 95 3.59 -0.34 11.80
CA GLU A 95 2.92 -0.97 12.93
C GLU A 95 1.55 -0.33 13.13
N LEU A 96 0.61 -1.13 13.61
CA LEU A 96 -0.75 -0.71 13.94
C LEU A 96 -0.85 -0.60 15.46
N LEU A 97 -1.47 0.47 15.93
CA LEU A 97 -1.67 0.73 17.35
C LEU A 97 -2.81 -0.12 17.92
N THR A 98 -3.78 -0.47 17.08
CA THR A 98 -4.98 -1.19 17.50
C THR A 98 -4.89 -2.70 17.26
N ARG A 99 -5.61 -3.46 18.09
CA ARG A 99 -5.80 -4.92 17.93
C ARG A 99 -7.23 -5.22 17.50
N GLY A 100 -7.41 -6.26 16.70
CA GLY A 100 -8.70 -6.67 16.15
C GLY A 100 -8.95 -6.10 14.74
N ILE A 101 -9.54 -6.93 13.87
CA ILE A 101 -9.62 -6.67 12.42
C ILE A 101 -10.40 -5.39 12.12
N GLU A 102 -11.49 -5.14 12.83
CA GLU A 102 -12.32 -3.95 12.64
C GLU A 102 -11.56 -2.66 12.96
N LYS A 103 -10.87 -2.62 14.11
CA LYS A 103 -10.10 -1.44 14.54
C LYS A 103 -8.91 -1.18 13.64
N VAL A 104 -8.20 -2.26 13.27
CA VAL A 104 -7.09 -2.20 12.30
C VAL A 104 -7.55 -1.66 10.94
N ARG A 105 -8.75 -2.06 10.48
CA ARG A 105 -9.34 -1.53 9.24
C ARG A 105 -9.52 -0.02 9.31
N VAL A 106 -10.06 0.49 10.42
CA VAL A 106 -10.26 1.93 10.62
C VAL A 106 -8.93 2.68 10.57
N GLU A 107 -7.93 2.19 11.31
CA GLU A 107 -6.59 2.79 11.35
C GLU A 107 -5.93 2.80 9.95
N HIS A 108 -6.00 1.68 9.23
CA HIS A 108 -5.48 1.60 7.87
C HIS A 108 -6.20 2.56 6.91
N ASN A 109 -7.52 2.66 7.01
CA ASN A 109 -8.33 3.56 6.18
C ASN A 109 -8.00 5.03 6.43
N LEU A 110 -7.71 5.40 7.68
CA LEU A 110 -7.28 6.76 8.02
C LEU A 110 -5.94 7.10 7.34
N VAL A 111 -4.97 6.19 7.39
CA VAL A 111 -3.66 6.39 6.73
C VAL A 111 -3.81 6.50 5.21
N CYS A 112 -4.63 5.63 4.59
CA CYS A 112 -4.93 5.71 3.17
C CYS A 112 -5.60 7.04 2.80
N THR A 113 -6.57 7.50 3.60
CA THR A 113 -7.23 8.80 3.39
C THR A 113 -6.23 9.94 3.48
N ALA A 114 -5.41 9.98 4.51
CA ALA A 114 -4.37 11.01 4.68
C ALA A 114 -3.38 11.02 3.51
N HIS A 115 -2.95 9.84 3.03
CA HIS A 115 -2.10 9.73 1.86
C HIS A 115 -2.77 10.31 0.60
N ASN A 116 -4.03 9.95 0.35
CA ASN A 116 -4.79 10.44 -0.80
C ASN A 116 -4.97 11.97 -0.77
N LEU A 117 -5.29 12.53 0.40
CA LEU A 117 -5.40 13.98 0.59
C LEU A 117 -4.08 14.68 0.26
N LYS A 118 -2.94 14.14 0.71
CA LYS A 118 -1.61 14.68 0.38
C LYS A 118 -1.33 14.65 -1.12
N VAL A 119 -1.73 13.59 -1.82
CA VAL A 119 -1.58 13.48 -3.27
C VAL A 119 -2.45 14.50 -4.00
N ILE A 120 -3.72 14.66 -3.59
CA ILE A 120 -4.64 15.65 -4.17
C ILE A 120 -4.10 17.05 -3.95
N TRP A 121 -3.69 17.37 -2.73
CA TRP A 121 -3.10 18.66 -2.38
C TRP A 121 -1.89 19.00 -3.25
N GLY A 122 -0.93 18.07 -3.38
CA GLY A 122 0.25 18.29 -4.23
C GLY A 122 -0.07 18.38 -5.73
N LYS A 123 -1.18 17.82 -6.20
CA LYS A 123 -1.67 18.02 -7.57
C LYS A 123 -2.33 19.38 -7.75
N LEU A 124 -3.05 19.87 -6.73
CA LEU A 124 -3.69 21.18 -6.76
C LEU A 124 -2.64 22.30 -6.72
N GLU A 125 -1.65 22.22 -5.83
CA GLU A 125 -0.56 23.22 -5.75
C GLU A 125 0.21 23.37 -7.07
N ARG A 126 0.41 22.28 -7.82
CA ARG A 126 1.14 22.31 -9.11
C ARG A 126 0.35 22.88 -10.27
N ASN A 127 -0.98 22.95 -10.18
CA ASN A 127 -1.84 23.42 -11.26
C ASN A 127 -2.38 24.84 -11.06
N VAL A 128 -2.08 25.50 -9.93
CA VAL A 128 -2.66 26.81 -9.61
C VAL A 128 -1.58 27.90 -9.55
N PRO A 129 -1.41 28.73 -10.59
CA PRO A 129 -0.47 29.86 -10.58
C PRO A 129 -0.82 30.89 -9.49
N ILE A 130 -2.09 30.97 -9.09
CA ILE A 130 -2.59 31.85 -8.03
C ILE A 130 -1.98 31.49 -6.66
N ILE A 131 -1.83 30.19 -6.33
CA ILE A 131 -1.23 29.75 -5.06
C ILE A 131 0.27 30.10 -5.05
N SER A 132 0.97 29.93 -6.17
CA SER A 132 2.37 30.38 -6.33
C SER A 132 2.52 31.89 -6.11
N MET A 133 1.62 32.68 -6.67
CA MET A 133 1.62 34.15 -6.53
C MET A 133 1.36 34.58 -5.09
N ILE A 134 0.36 33.99 -4.42
CA ILE A 134 0.07 34.26 -3.00
C ILE A 134 1.26 33.85 -2.12
N ARG A 135 1.84 32.67 -2.34
CA ARG A 135 3.00 32.20 -1.56
C ARG A 135 4.20 33.14 -1.70
N THR A 136 4.43 33.66 -2.91
CA THR A 136 5.50 34.63 -3.20
C THR A 136 5.23 35.98 -2.54
N LEU A 137 3.99 36.47 -2.59
CA LEU A 137 3.56 37.70 -1.92
C LEU A 137 3.70 37.61 -0.39
N VAL A 138 3.28 36.49 0.20
CA VAL A 138 3.43 36.25 1.65
C VAL A 138 4.89 36.17 2.04
N ALA A 139 5.74 35.47 1.25
CA ALA A 139 7.18 35.40 1.50
C ALA A 139 7.87 36.77 1.39
N TYR A 140 7.51 37.58 0.39
CA TYR A 140 7.99 38.96 0.24
C TYR A 140 7.55 39.86 1.41
N SER A 141 6.31 39.71 1.86
CA SER A 141 5.78 40.48 2.99
C SER A 141 6.48 40.09 4.29
N ALA A 142 6.69 38.80 4.53
CA ALA A 142 7.39 38.28 5.72
C ALA A 142 8.87 38.72 5.75
N SER A 143 9.56 38.73 4.60
CA SER A 143 10.96 39.20 4.54
C SER A 143 11.09 40.71 4.76
N LYS A 144 10.12 41.51 4.27
CA LYS A 144 10.08 42.96 4.51
C LYS A 144 9.86 43.27 5.99
N VAL A 145 8.94 42.56 6.65
CA VAL A 145 8.70 42.70 8.10
C VAL A 145 9.90 42.23 8.91
N GLY A 146 10.52 41.10 8.54
CA GLY A 146 11.73 40.61 9.20
C GLY A 146 12.92 41.57 9.08
N ASN A 147 13.16 42.15 7.90
CA ASN A 147 14.20 43.15 7.70
C ASN A 147 13.88 44.46 8.45
N PHE A 148 12.62 44.90 8.47
CA PHE A 148 12.20 46.08 9.22
C PHE A 148 12.47 45.92 10.73
N LEU A 149 12.07 44.77 11.31
CA LEU A 149 12.32 44.46 12.72
C LEU A 149 13.82 44.31 13.02
N ARG A 150 14.60 43.72 12.11
CA ARG A 150 16.06 43.57 12.28
C ARG A 150 16.77 44.92 12.26
N VAL A 151 16.39 45.82 11.36
CA VAL A 151 16.94 47.20 11.29
C VAL A 151 16.58 47.99 12.55
N HIS A 152 15.34 47.88 13.04
CA HIS A 152 14.90 48.56 14.25
C HIS A 152 15.61 48.07 15.52
N ALA A 153 15.97 46.78 15.59
CA ALA A 153 16.78 46.22 16.68
C ALA A 153 18.20 46.79 16.69
N THR A 154 18.84 46.96 15.53
CA THR A 154 20.19 47.57 15.42
C THR A 154 20.24 49.06 15.79
N ILE A 155 19.16 49.82 15.59
CA ILE A 155 19.15 51.27 15.89
C ILE A 155 18.94 51.55 17.39
N ASN A 156 18.36 50.59 18.14
CA ASN A 156 18.08 50.73 19.58
C ASN A 156 19.14 50.11 20.50
N PHE A 157 20.18 49.47 19.96
CA PHE A 157 21.35 49.04 20.74
C PHE A 157 22.43 50.12 20.70
N LYS A 158 22.18 51.26 21.36
CA LYS A 158 23.30 52.07 21.86
C LYS A 158 23.76 51.42 23.16
N CYS A 159 24.91 50.77 23.14
CA CYS A 159 25.55 50.29 24.35
C CYS A 159 25.69 51.46 25.35
N PRO A 160 25.31 51.30 26.63
CA PRO A 160 25.55 52.29 27.65
C PRO A 160 27.02 52.22 28.07
N CYS A 161 27.90 52.81 27.26
CA CYS A 161 29.27 53.15 27.63
C CYS A 161 29.46 54.65 27.44
#